data_AF-A0A394T0D3-F1
#
_entry.id   AF-A0A394T0D3-F1
#
_cell.length_a   1.000
_cell.length_b   1.000
_cell.length_c   1.000
_cell.angle_alpha   90.00
_cell.angle_beta   90.00
_cell.angle_gamma   90.00
#
_symmetry.space_group_name_H-M   'P 1'
#
loop_
_entity.id
_entity.type
_entity.pdbx_description
1 polymer ?
#
loop_
_entity_poly.entity_id
_entity_poly.type
_entity_poly.pdbx_seq_one_letter_code
_entity_poly.pdbx_strand_id
1 'polypeptide(L)'
;MEIYITTNNEGFLTGYSTSECTPGKKIDIDENDAFFQRGFASYKYIANQLIFDENKEKEFQYEKTLQDAIPSAADQLLTTQEALVELYEQNTKLGQQLIDTQLAMVDMYEANL
;
A
#
# COMPACT_ATOMS: atom_id res chain seq x y z
N MET A 1 1.44 -22.14 26.57
CA MET A 1 0.57 -22.44 25.41
C MET A 1 1.37 -23.15 24.35
N GLU A 2 0.80 -24.21 23.79
CA GLU A 2 1.39 -24.91 22.67
C GLU A 2 0.97 -24.26 21.35
N ILE A 3 1.93 -23.96 20.48
CA ILE A 3 1.68 -23.49 19.11
C ILE A 3 2.55 -24.23 18.12
N TYR A 4 2.12 -24.24 16.86
CA TYR A 4 2.85 -24.77 15.73
C TYR A 4 3.35 -23.63 14.88
N ILE A 5 4.64 -23.63 14.55
CA ILE A 5 5.28 -22.59 13.74
C ILE A 5 5.78 -23.16 12.42
N THR A 6 5.79 -22.32 11.40
CA THR A 6 6.45 -22.59 10.12
C THR A 6 7.62 -21.63 9.94
N THR A 7 8.70 -22.09 9.30
CA THR A 7 9.90 -21.27 9.09
C THR A 7 10.33 -21.27 7.64
N ASN A 8 10.99 -20.20 7.20
CA ASN A 8 11.69 -20.16 5.91
C ASN A 8 13.03 -20.92 5.98
N ASN A 9 13.77 -20.96 4.86
CA ASN A 9 15.06 -21.63 4.75
C ASN A 9 16.15 -21.04 5.69
N GLU A 10 15.99 -19.78 6.11
CA GLU A 10 16.92 -19.09 7.01
C GLU A 10 16.57 -19.31 8.49
N GLY A 11 15.43 -19.93 8.78
CA GLY A 11 14.92 -20.22 10.12
C GLY A 11 14.00 -19.15 10.71
N PHE A 12 13.67 -18.09 9.97
CA PHE A 12 12.69 -17.08 10.41
C PHE A 12 11.26 -17.59 10.28
N LEU A 13 10.39 -17.16 11.18
CA LEU A 13 9.00 -17.59 11.21
C LEU A 13 8.22 -17.03 10.02
N THR A 14 7.45 -17.89 9.36
CA THR A 14 6.56 -17.51 8.25
C THR A 14 5.09 -17.59 8.65
N GLY A 15 4.79 -18.20 9.81
CA GLY A 15 3.44 -18.30 10.34
C GLY A 15 3.41 -19.08 11.65
N TYR A 16 2.29 -18.96 12.36
CA TYR A 16 1.98 -19.79 13.52
C TYR A 16 0.51 -20.22 13.49
N SER A 17 0.22 -21.32 14.18
CA SER A 17 -1.10 -21.92 14.28
C SER A 17 -1.29 -22.55 15.66
N THR A 18 -2.49 -22.50 16.20
CA THR A 18 -2.87 -23.23 17.42
C THR A 18 -3.23 -24.69 17.15
N SER A 19 -3.41 -25.03 15.86
CA SER A 19 -3.67 -26.39 15.38
C SER A 19 -2.44 -26.95 14.67
N GLU A 20 -2.29 -28.27 14.70
CA GLU A 20 -1.18 -28.96 14.05
C GLU A 20 -1.08 -28.60 12.56
N CYS A 21 0.12 -28.23 12.12
CA CYS A 21 0.39 -27.90 10.72
C CYS A 21 1.59 -28.69 10.20
N THR A 22 1.54 -29.05 8.92
CA THR A 22 2.62 -29.79 8.24
C THR A 22 2.95 -29.09 6.92
N PRO A 23 4.21 -28.66 6.69
CA PRO A 23 5.35 -28.73 7.61
C PRO A 23 5.20 -27.73 8.77
N GLY A 24 5.50 -28.14 10.00
CA GLY A 24 5.41 -27.29 11.19
C GLY A 24 6.19 -27.86 12.36
N LYS A 25 6.64 -27.00 13.27
CA LYS A 25 7.34 -27.38 14.51
C LYS A 25 6.50 -26.96 15.70
N LYS A 26 6.31 -27.88 16.65
CA LYS A 26 5.61 -27.59 17.90
C LYS A 26 6.55 -26.89 18.87
N ILE A 27 6.09 -25.81 19.48
CA ILE A 27 6.82 -25.06 20.51
C ILE A 27 5.88 -24.71 21.67
N ASP A 28 6.47 -24.60 22.86
CA ASP A 28 5.81 -24.03 24.03
C ASP A 28 6.19 -22.55 24.15
N ILE A 29 5.19 -21.69 24.27
CA ILE A 29 5.34 -20.26 24.48
C ILE A 29 4.42 -19.77 25.61
N ASP A 30 4.83 -18.74 26.34
CA ASP A 30 3.94 -18.07 27.29
C ASP A 30 2.82 -17.35 26.54
N GLU A 31 1.58 -17.45 27.02
CA GLU A 31 0.43 -16.73 26.43
C GLU A 31 0.59 -15.21 26.55
N ASN A 32 1.36 -14.77 27.55
CA ASN A 32 1.66 -13.36 27.78
C ASN A 32 2.97 -12.92 27.10
N ASP A 33 3.59 -13.78 26.29
CA ASP A 33 4.83 -13.44 25.59
C ASP A 33 4.58 -12.30 24.60
N ALA A 34 5.56 -11.40 24.49
CA ALA A 34 5.53 -10.30 23.53
C ALA A 34 5.48 -10.77 22.07
N PHE A 35 5.75 -12.05 21.80
CA PHE A 35 5.55 -12.70 20.50
C PHE A 35 4.18 -12.40 19.87
N PHE A 36 3.10 -12.45 20.64
CA PHE A 36 1.74 -12.21 20.12
C PHE A 36 1.46 -10.73 19.87
N GLN A 37 2.30 -9.83 20.40
CA GLN A 37 2.18 -8.38 20.23
C GLN A 37 3.12 -7.84 19.15
N ARG A 38 4.17 -8.61 18.80
CA ARG A 38 5.23 -8.22 17.85
C ARG A 38 5.03 -8.92 16.51
N GLY A 39 5.73 -8.46 15.48
CA GLY A 39 5.76 -9.15 14.20
C GLY A 39 6.35 -10.55 14.35
N PHE A 40 5.56 -11.61 14.16
CA PHE A 40 6.03 -12.99 14.30
C PHE A 40 7.21 -13.29 13.37
N ALA A 41 7.28 -12.62 12.20
CA ALA A 41 8.34 -12.80 11.21
C ALA A 41 9.72 -12.28 11.67
N SER A 42 9.76 -11.48 12.74
CA SER A 42 10.99 -11.00 13.39
C SER A 42 11.61 -12.04 14.32
N TYR A 43 10.96 -13.18 14.52
CA TYR A 43 11.48 -14.26 15.33
C TYR A 43 12.17 -15.31 14.47
N LYS A 44 13.30 -15.82 14.97
CA LYS A 44 14.06 -16.91 14.39
C LYS A 44 14.00 -18.14 15.29
N TYR A 45 13.72 -19.29 14.70
CA TYR A 45 13.69 -20.55 15.42
C TYR A 45 15.06 -21.23 15.43
N ILE A 46 15.68 -21.32 16.61
CA ILE A 46 16.99 -21.95 16.82
C ILE A 46 16.89 -22.86 18.03
N ALA A 47 17.30 -24.13 17.89
CA ALA A 47 17.41 -25.09 18.99
C ALA A 47 16.17 -25.17 19.92
N ASN A 48 14.97 -25.25 19.34
CA ASN A 48 13.69 -25.29 20.05
C ASN A 48 13.33 -24.01 20.83
N GLN A 49 13.95 -22.87 20.47
CA GLN A 49 13.65 -21.57 21.06
C GLN A 49 13.38 -20.54 19.97
N LEU A 50 12.53 -19.56 20.31
CA LEU A 50 12.30 -18.38 19.50
C LEU A 50 13.24 -17.27 19.96
N ILE A 51 14.07 -16.78 19.04
CA ILE A 51 14.98 -15.67 19.28
C ILE A 51 14.46 -14.47 18.49
N PHE A 52 14.18 -13.38 19.20
CA PHE A 52 13.76 -12.13 18.58
C PHE A 52 14.93 -11.43 17.91
N ASP A 53 14.76 -11.00 16.67
CA ASP A 53 15.73 -10.21 15.92
C ASP A 53 15.23 -8.77 15.73
N GLU A 54 15.84 -7.84 16.47
CA GLU A 54 15.52 -6.41 16.40
C GLU A 54 15.78 -5.79 15.03
N ASN A 55 16.79 -6.28 14.29
CA ASN A 55 17.10 -5.74 12.98
C ASN A 55 16.03 -6.15 11.97
N LYS A 56 15.55 -7.39 12.06
CA LYS A 56 14.46 -7.87 11.23
C LYS A 56 13.14 -7.15 11.53
N GLU A 57 12.86 -6.85 12.80
CA GLU A 57 11.69 -6.02 13.17
C GLU A 57 11.79 -4.61 12.57
N LYS A 58 12.96 -3.96 12.65
CA LYS A 58 13.16 -2.64 12.04
C LYS A 58 12.99 -2.66 10.53
N GLU A 59 13.45 -3.71 9.87
CA GLU A 59 13.26 -3.92 8.43
C GLU A 59 11.76 -4.05 8.09
N PHE A 60 11.02 -4.88 8.83
CA PHE A 60 9.56 -5.02 8.64
C PHE A 60 8.80 -3.71 8.87
N GLN A 61 9.12 -2.98 9.93
CA GLN A 61 8.48 -1.71 10.22
C GLN A 61 8.83 -0.65 9.16
N TYR A 62 10.05 -0.68 8.65
CA TYR A 62 10.48 0.20 7.57
C TYR A 62 9.75 -0.11 6.24
N GLU A 63 9.68 -1.38 5.85
CA GLU A 63 8.94 -1.82 4.66
C GLU A 63 7.45 -1.47 4.76
N LYS A 64 6.84 -1.68 5.93
CA LYS A 64 5.45 -1.27 6.18
C LYS A 64 5.26 0.23 6.03
N THR A 65 6.18 1.03 6.59
CA THR A 65 6.14 2.49 6.45
C THR A 65 6.29 2.93 4.99
N LEU A 66 7.14 2.26 4.22
CA LEU A 66 7.26 2.50 2.78
C LEU A 66 5.97 2.13 2.02
N GLN A 67 5.36 0.99 2.36
CA GLN A 67 4.13 0.54 1.73
C GLN A 67 2.95 1.47 2.05
N ASP A 68 2.86 1.98 3.28
CA ASP A 68 1.87 2.96 3.70
C ASP A 68 2.15 4.36 3.12
N ALA A 69 3.41 4.68 2.80
CA ALA A 69 3.79 5.93 2.14
C ALA A 69 3.53 5.92 0.62
N ILE A 70 3.29 4.75 0.01
CA ILE A 70 2.83 4.66 -1.38
C ILE A 70 1.36 5.10 -1.38
N PRO A 71 1.00 6.21 -2.06
CA PRO A 71 -0.39 6.66 -2.13
C PRO A 71 -1.24 5.51 -2.64
N SER A 72 -2.32 5.23 -1.93
CA SER A 72 -3.16 4.08 -2.24
C SER A 72 -3.70 4.20 -3.67
N ALA A 73 -4.07 3.08 -4.28
CA ALA A 73 -4.69 3.11 -5.60
C ALA A 73 -5.93 4.03 -5.62
N ALA A 74 -6.63 4.19 -4.49
CA ALA A 74 -7.74 5.11 -4.35
C ALA A 74 -7.31 6.59 -4.39
N ASP A 75 -6.21 6.95 -3.72
CA ASP A 75 -5.68 8.33 -3.73
C ASP A 75 -5.16 8.72 -5.12
N GLN A 76 -4.51 7.78 -5.80
CA GLN A 76 -4.07 7.97 -7.19
C GLN A 76 -5.25 8.15 -8.14
N LEU A 77 -6.32 7.35 -7.97
CA LEU A 77 -7.56 7.50 -8.75
C LEU A 77 -8.24 8.84 -8.50
N LEU A 78 -8.33 9.29 -7.24
CA LEU A 78 -8.92 10.58 -6.89
C LEU A 78 -8.14 11.73 -7.54
N THR A 79 -6.82 11.73 -7.39
CA THR A 79 -5.94 12.75 -8.02
C THR A 79 -6.12 12.78 -9.54
N THR A 80 -6.27 11.62 -10.16
CA THR A 80 -6.47 11.52 -11.62
C THR A 80 -7.85 12.04 -12.04
N GLN A 81 -8.90 11.78 -11.25
CA GLN A 81 -10.24 12.31 -11.51
C GLN A 81 -10.27 13.83 -11.42
N GLU A 82 -9.62 14.42 -10.42
CA GLU A 82 -9.50 15.87 -10.27
C GLU A 82 -8.79 16.50 -11.48
N ALA A 83 -7.65 15.92 -11.91
CA ALA A 83 -6.94 16.38 -13.09
C ALA A 83 -7.78 16.28 -14.39
N LEU A 84 -8.60 15.23 -14.53
CA LEU A 84 -9.51 15.10 -15.68
C LEU A 84 -10.58 16.18 -15.67
N VAL A 85 -11.16 16.50 -14.51
CA VAL A 85 -12.17 17.56 -14.37
C VAL A 85 -11.59 18.92 -14.79
N GLU A 86 -10.39 19.26 -14.31
CA GLU A 86 -9.71 20.50 -14.70
C GLU A 86 -9.48 20.58 -16.23
N LEU A 87 -9.07 19.48 -16.85
CA LEU A 87 -8.89 19.42 -18.31
C LEU A 87 -10.21 19.60 -19.06
N TYR A 88 -11.31 18.99 -18.58
CA TYR A 88 -12.64 19.19 -19.17
C TYR A 88 -13.11 20.64 -19.06
N GLU A 89 -12.87 21.30 -17.93
CA GLU A 89 -13.20 22.72 -17.75
C GLU A 89 -12.39 23.62 -18.68
N GLN A 90 -11.08 23.37 -18.82
CA GLN A 90 -10.23 24.10 -19.76
C GLN A 90 -10.69 23.92 -21.20
N ASN A 91 -11.04 22.70 -21.59
CA ASN A 91 -11.51 22.40 -22.94
C ASN A 91 -12.85 23.11 -23.23
N THR A 92 -13.76 23.13 -22.25
CA THR A 92 -15.03 23.88 -22.37
C THR A 92 -14.80 25.38 -22.57
N LYS A 93 -13.85 25.97 -21.81
CA LYS A 93 -13.48 27.39 -21.97
C LYS A 93 -12.88 27.68 -23.34
N LEU A 94 -11.98 26.82 -23.83
CA LEU A 94 -11.40 26.94 -25.17
C LEU A 94 -12.48 26.82 -26.26
N GLY A 95 -13.44 25.91 -26.09
CA GLY A 95 -14.60 25.77 -26.98
C GLY A 95 -15.42 27.05 -27.04
N GLN A 96 -15.71 27.68 -25.90
CA GLN A 96 -16.43 28.95 -25.85
C GLN A 96 -15.64 30.07 -26.54
N GLN A 97 -14.33 30.18 -26.28
CA GLN A 97 -13.47 31.17 -26.93
C GLN A 97 -13.43 31.01 -28.46
N LEU A 98 -13.47 29.77 -28.95
CA LEU A 98 -13.52 29.49 -30.38
C LEU A 98 -14.82 30.03 -30.99
N ILE A 99 -15.96 29.77 -30.34
CA ILE A 99 -17.28 30.27 -30.77
C ILE A 99 -17.29 31.80 -30.78
N ASP A 100 -16.83 32.43 -29.70
CA ASP A 100 -16.79 33.89 -29.58
C ASP A 100 -15.91 34.51 -30.69
N THR A 101 -14.78 33.88 -31.00
CA THR A 101 -13.89 34.31 -32.08
C THR A 101 -14.56 34.16 -33.45
N GLN A 102 -15.27 33.06 -33.69
CA GLN A 102 -16.00 32.85 -34.94
C GLN A 102 -17.09 33.88 -35.14
N LEU A 103 -17.86 34.19 -34.09
CA LEU A 103 -18.89 35.25 -34.14
C LEU A 103 -18.27 36.61 -34.44
N ALA A 104 -17.20 36.99 -33.75
CA ALA A 104 -16.50 38.25 -34.01
C ALA A 104 -15.96 38.36 -35.45
N MET A 105 -15.46 37.25 -36.03
CA MET A 105 -15.02 37.23 -37.43
C MET A 105 -16.19 37.44 -38.41
N VAL A 106 -17.36 36.87 -38.12
CA VAL A 106 -18.57 37.08 -38.93
C VAL A 106 -19.01 38.54 -38.85
N ASP A 107 -19.11 39.10 -37.64
CA ASP A 107 -19.50 40.51 -37.43
C ASP A 107 -18.55 41.47 -38.16
N MET A 108 -17.25 41.22 -38.11
CA MET A 108 -16.25 42.01 -38.84
C MET A 108 -16.41 41.90 -40.36
N TYR A 109 -16.78 40.72 -40.88
CA TYR A 109 -17.01 40.53 -42.30
C TYR A 109 -18.28 41.26 -42.76
N GLU A 110 -19.36 41.14 -41.99
CA GLU A 110 -20.64 41.80 -42.27
C GLU A 110 -20.55 43.33 -42.17
N ALA A 111 -19.78 43.87 -41.22
CA ALA A 111 -19.58 45.32 -41.09
C ALA A 111 -18.76 45.96 -42.23
N ASN A 112 -18.06 45.15 -43.03
CA ASN A 112 -17.24 45.60 -44.16
C ASN A 112 -17.92 45.40 -45.53
N LEU A 113 -19.17 44.92 -45.56
CA LEU A 113 -20.04 44.82 -46.75
C LEU A 113 -20.93 46.07 -46.89
#